data_AF-A0A7X4ET46-F1
#
_entry.id   AF-A0A7X4ET46-F1
#
_cell.length_a   1.000
_cell.length_b   1.000
_cell.length_c   1.000
_cell.angle_alpha   90.00
_cell.angle_beta   90.00
_cell.angle_gamma   90.00
#
_symmetry.space_group_name_H-M   'P 1'
#
loop_
_entity.id
_entity.type
_entity.pdbx_description
1 polymer ?
#
loop_
_entity_poly.entity_id
_entity_poly.type
_entity_poly.pdbx_seq_one_letter_code
_entity_poly.pdbx_strand_id
1 'polypeptide(L)' 'MLKNLILGSYSILIEVALWLLFAAALIGGYMVNEVIGAIVGLILAFLFAVLVVAPFLLIEDIRNRVRRIEAAKTK' A
#
# COMPACT_ATOMS: atom_id res chain seq x y z
N MET A 1 -16.33 -12.99 12.50
CA MET A 1 -16.52 -11.53 12.27
C MET A 1 -15.29 -10.72 12.69
N LEU A 2 -14.65 -10.97 13.84
CA LEU A 2 -13.41 -10.30 14.27
C LEU A 2 -12.24 -10.39 13.26
N LYS A 3 -12.00 -11.58 12.69
CA LYS A 3 -10.95 -11.83 11.69
C LYS A 3 -11.14 -10.97 10.42
N ASN A 4 -12.39 -10.71 10.01
CA ASN A 4 -12.67 -9.87 8.84
C ASN A 4 -12.47 -8.39 9.13
N LEU A 5 -12.74 -7.94 10.36
CA LEU A 5 -12.49 -6.57 10.79
C LEU A 5 -10.98 -6.27 10.82
N ILE A 6 -10.20 -7.14 11.47
CA ILE A 6 -8.73 -6.99 11.58
C ILE A 6 -8.08 -7.01 10.19
N LEU A 7 -8.56 -7.89 9.30
CA LEU A 7 -7.99 -8.00 7.96
C LEU A 7 -8.46 -6.88 7.03
N GLY A 8 -9.68 -6.37 7.19
CA GLY A 8 -10.13 -5.17 6.49
C GLY A 8 -9.35 -3.91 6.93
N SER A 9 -9.06 -3.78 8.23
CA SER A 9 -8.23 -2.68 8.74
C SER A 9 -6.80 -2.73 8.23
N TYR A 10 -6.27 -3.92 7.89
CA TYR A 10 -4.92 -4.06 7.35
C TYR A 10 -4.78 -3.41 5.97
N SER A 11 -5.78 -3.59 5.09
CA SER A 11 -5.78 -2.95 3.76
C SER A 11 -5.81 -1.43 3.87
N ILE A 12 -6.68 -0.90 4.73
CA ILE A 12 -6.81 0.55 4.96
C ILE A 12 -5.52 1.11 5.57
N LEU A 13 -4.91 0.39 6.52
CA LEU A 13 -3.65 0.79 7.14
C LEU A 13 -2.53 0.89 6.10
N ILE A 14 -2.41 -0.10 5.20
CA ILE A 14 -1.42 -0.06 4.13
C ILE A 14 -1.64 1.12 3.20
N GLU A 15 -2.90 1.39 2.84
CA GLU A 15 -3.23 2.50 1.96
C GLU A 15 -2.82 3.84 2.60
N VAL A 16 -3.20 4.07 3.85
CA VAL A 16 -2.80 5.28 4.60
C VAL A 16 -1.28 5.37 4.75
N ALA A 17 -0.60 4.26 5.03
CA ALA A 17 0.86 4.23 5.15
C ALA A 17 1.55 4.59 3.83
N LEU A 18 1.02 4.15 2.67
CA LEU A 18 1.54 4.52 1.36
C LEU A 18 1.39 6.02 1.10
N TRP A 19 0.21 6.59 1.38
CA TRP A 19 -0.01 8.03 1.25
C TRP A 19 0.96 8.85 2.10
N LEU A 20 1.14 8.44 3.37
CA LEU A 20 2.09 9.09 4.28
C LEU A 20 3.53 8.95 3.80
N LEU A 21 3.92 7.79 3.27
CA LEU A 21 5.25 7.56 2.70
C LEU A 21 5.53 8.53 1.54
N PHE A 22 4.59 8.66 0.59
CA PHE A 22 4.75 9.56 -0.55
C PHE A 22 4.79 11.03 -0.12
N ALA A 23 3.94 11.44 0.82
CA ALA A 23 3.95 12.79 1.36
C ALA A 23 5.27 13.10 2.09
N ALA A 24 5.75 12.18 2.92
CA ALA A 24 7.02 12.32 3.64
C ALA A 24 8.22 12.36 2.68
N ALA A 25 8.21 11.54 1.63
CA ALA A 25 9.26 11.52 0.62
C ALA A 25 9.29 12.80 -0.23
N LEU A 26 8.11 13.34 -0.58
CA LEU A 26 7.99 14.61 -1.27
C LEU A 26 8.56 15.76 -0.41
N ILE A 27 8.10 15.89 0.83
CA ILE A 27 8.53 16.95 1.75
C ILE A 27 10.01 16.81 2.09
N GLY A 28 10.43 15.61 2.49
CA GLY A 28 11.82 15.32 2.85
C GLY A 28 12.77 15.52 1.69
N GLY A 29 12.39 15.07 0.48
CA GLY A 29 13.14 15.32 -0.74
C GLY A 29 13.27 16.82 -1.05
N TYR A 30 12.17 17.56 -0.94
CA TYR A 30 12.17 19.00 -1.16
C TYR A 30 13.08 19.76 -0.19
N MET A 31 13.14 19.34 1.07
CA MET A 31 14.02 19.95 2.07
C MET A 31 15.52 19.71 1.80
N VAL A 32 15.88 18.69 1.02
CA VAL A 32 17.29 18.35 0.73
C VAL A 32 17.81 19.07 -0.51
N ASN A 33 17.01 19.09 -1.61
CA ASN A 33 17.46 19.63 -2.89
C ASN A 33 16.28 20.18 -3.72
N GLU A 34 15.34 20.86 -3.06
CA GLU A 34 14.17 21.50 -3.66
C GLU A 34 13.43 20.54 -4.63
N VAL A 35 13.11 21.02 -5.83
CA VAL A 35 12.33 20.25 -6.82
C VAL A 35 13.03 18.96 -7.24
N ILE A 36 14.35 18.98 -7.41
CA ILE A 36 15.12 17.79 -7.81
C ILE A 36 15.08 16.74 -6.69
N GLY A 37 15.29 17.18 -5.46
CA GLY A 37 15.21 16.30 -4.29
C GLY A 37 13.82 15.70 -4.12
N ALA A 38 12.76 16.47 -4.35
CA ALA A 38 11.38 15.99 -4.31
C ALA A 38 11.10 14.89 -5.36
N ILE A 39 11.58 15.09 -6.59
CA ILE A 39 11.44 14.11 -7.67
C ILE A 39 12.19 12.82 -7.32
N VAL A 40 13.46 12.92 -6.91
CA VAL A 40 14.27 11.76 -6.54
C VAL A 40 13.67 11.03 -5.33
N GLY A 41 13.19 11.77 -4.33
CA GLY A 41 12.53 11.23 -3.15
C GLY A 41 11.27 10.43 -3.50
N LEU A 42 10.41 10.99 -4.37
CA LEU A 42 9.22 10.29 -4.86
C LEU A 42 9.56 9.03 -5.65
N ILE A 43 10.60 9.06 -6.49
CA ILE A 43 11.05 7.87 -7.25
C ILE A 43 11.51 6.78 -6.28
N LEU A 44 12.34 7.12 -5.30
CA LEU A 44 12.83 6.16 -4.31
C LEU A 44 11.68 5.58 -3.45
N ALA A 45 10.73 6.42 -3.03
CA ALA A 45 9.55 5.98 -2.30
C ALA A 45 8.66 5.06 -3.13
N PHE A 46 8.49 5.35 -4.42
CA PHE A 46 7.76 4.47 -5.35
C PHE A 46 8.44 3.11 -5.49
N LEU A 47 9.76 3.09 -5.70
CA LEU A 47 10.53 1.84 -5.78
C LEU A 47 10.39 1.02 -4.49
N PHE A 48 10.49 1.67 -3.33
CA PHE A 48 10.27 1.02 -2.04
C PHE A 48 8.83 0.46 -1.91
N ALA A 49 7.82 1.25 -2.28
CA ALA A 49 6.42 0.81 -2.24
C ALA A 49 6.17 -0.41 -3.14
N VAL A 50 6.73 -0.44 -4.35
CA VAL A 50 6.60 -1.58 -5.27
C VAL A 50 7.31 -2.81 -4.73
N LEU A 51 8.53 -2.66 -4.19
CA LEU A 51 9.32 -3.80 -3.74
C LEU A 51 8.82 -4.38 -2.40
N VAL A 52 8.35 -3.53 -1.50
CA VAL A 52 8.01 -3.91 -0.13
C VAL A 52 6.50 -4.03 0.06
N VAL A 53 5.71 -3.06 -0.41
CA VAL A 53 4.29 -2.96 -0.07
C VAL A 53 3.39 -3.70 -1.07
N ALA A 54 3.72 -3.67 -2.37
CA ALA A 54 2.91 -4.32 -3.41
C ALA A 54 2.69 -5.84 -3.20
N PRO A 55 3.67 -6.63 -2.72
CA PRO A 55 3.44 -8.05 -2.40
C PRO A 55 2.34 -8.27 -1.36
N PHE A 56 2.25 -7.42 -0.34
CA PHE A 56 1.20 -7.52 0.69
C PHE A 56 -0.18 -7.21 0.11
N LEU A 57 -0.27 -6.22 -0.77
CA LEU A 57 -1.52 -5.88 -1.46
C LEU A 57 -1.98 -7.01 -2.39
N LEU A 58 -1.05 -7.63 -3.12
CA LEU A 58 -1.36 -8.76 -4.00
C LEU A 58 -1.92 -9.96 -3.22
N ILE A 59 -1.33 -10.28 -2.06
CA ILE A 59 -1.83 -11.38 -1.22
C ILE A 59 -3.27 -11.10 -0.74
N GLU A 60 -3.56 -9.85 -0.35
CA GLU A 60 -4.91 -9.48 0.06
C GLU A 60 -5.91 -9.55 -1.11
N ASP A 61 -5.52 -9.13 -2.33
CA ASP A 61 -6.37 -9.28 -3.51
C ASP A 61 -6.64 -10.76 -3.85
N ILE A 62 -5.60 -11.61 -3.83
CA ILE A 62 -5.75 -13.06 -4.03
C ILE A 62 -6.74 -13.64 -3.02
N ARG A 63 -6.59 -13.29 -1.75
CA ARG A 63 -7.50 -13.76 -0.69
C ARG A 63 -8.94 -13.31 -0.91
N ASN A 64 -9.15 -12.06 -1.33
CA ASN A 64 -10.49 -11.55 -1.65
C ASN A 64 -11.10 -12.20 -2.90
N ARG A 65 -10.27 -12.56 -3.89
CA ARG A 65 -10.71 -13.38 -5.05
C ARG A 65 -11.14 -14.78 -4.63
N VAL A 66 -10.33 -15.48 -3.82
CA VAL A 66 -10.65 -16.83 -3.35
C VAL A 66 -11.96 -16.84 -2.55
N ARG A 67 -12.15 -15.89 -1.64
CA ARG A 67 -13.40 -15.74 -0.86
C ARG A 67 -14.64 -15.54 -1.72
N ARG A 68 -14.53 -14.75 -2.80
CA ARG A 68 -15.63 -14.55 -3.76
C ARG A 68 -15.97 -15.84 -4.49
N ILE A 69 -14.96 -16.64 -4.87
CA ILE A 69 -15.16 -17.94 -5.53
C ILE A 69 -15.84 -18.93 -4.57
N GLU A 70 -15.39 -19.02 -3.31
CA GLU A 70 -16.01 -19.87 -2.29
C GLU A 70 -17.48 -19.50 -2.09
N ALA A 71 -17.78 -18.21 -1.91
CA ALA A 71 -19.15 -17.73 -1.74
C ALA A 71 -20.05 -18.02 -2.95
N ALA A 72 -19.48 -18.01 -4.17
CA ALA A 72 -20.21 -18.36 -5.39
C ALA A 72 -20.47 -19.87 -5.53
N LYS A 73 -19.59 -20.73 -4.99
CA LYS A 73 -19.74 -22.19 -5.02
C LYS A 73 -20.71 -22.75 -3.97
N THR A 74 -20.97 -22.00 -2.89
CA THR A 74 -21.89 -22.41 -1.81
C THR A 74 -23.34 -21.98 -2.06
N LYS A 75 -23.60 -21.19 -3.11
CA LYS A 75 -24.94 -20.94 -3.66
C LYS A 75 -25.28 -21.96 -4.73
#